data_AF-A0A9E5ZR23-F1
#
_entry.id   AF-A0A9E5ZR23-F1
#
_cell.length_a   1.000
_cell.length_b   1.000
_cell.length_c   1.000
_cell.angle_alpha   90.00
_cell.angle_beta   90.00
_cell.angle_gamma   90.00
#
_symmetry.space_group_name_H-M   'P 1'
#
loop_
_entity.id
_entity.type
_entity.pdbx_description
1 polymer ?
#
loop_
_entity_poly.entity_id
_entity_poly.type
_entity_poly.pdbx_seq_one_letter_code
_entity_poly.pdbx_strand_id
1 'polypeptide(L)'
;MKITLLSKILKFSVFKKAITFKCGSLFLLSVPLSFSFVGVIKRIIKDVEVFDLILPILTITVCIGVYFLFFITDFFWGLIASKQESKNNPDWIESDKLYSSLGKIGGVLLIDILFLVLLLFLVVLGFVSTSIVFLIIAVMLNVLAMLYELHSIGENIKRKTGKKPQYLKFFEKITSLLEEKIMSKLNATL
;
A
#
# COMPACT_ATOMS: atom_id res chain seq x y z
N MET A 1 2.53 58.72 -7.22
CA MET A 1 2.60 57.33 -7.72
C MET A 1 3.96 56.65 -7.43
N LYS A 2 4.51 56.73 -6.20
CA LYS A 2 5.80 56.09 -5.83
C LYS A 2 5.70 55.14 -4.62
N ILE A 3 4.65 55.25 -3.81
CA ILE A 3 4.48 54.49 -2.55
C ILE A 3 4.04 53.04 -2.82
N THR A 4 3.29 52.79 -3.90
CA THR A 4 2.78 51.45 -4.27
C THR A 4 3.84 50.53 -4.88
N LEU A 5 4.84 51.08 -5.56
CA LEU A 5 5.95 50.29 -6.13
C LEU A 5 6.93 49.86 -5.02
N LEU A 6 7.26 50.78 -4.12
CA LEU A 6 8.14 50.52 -2.99
C LEU A 6 7.54 49.47 -2.04
N SER A 7 6.23 49.52 -1.78
CA SER A 7 5.55 48.52 -0.94
C SER A 7 5.48 47.15 -1.60
N LYS A 8 5.34 47.07 -2.93
CA LYS A 8 5.41 45.81 -3.68
C LYS A 8 6.82 45.21 -3.67
N ILE A 9 7.86 46.02 -3.84
CA ILE A 9 9.27 45.57 -3.79
C ILE A 9 9.64 45.08 -2.38
N LEU A 10 9.22 45.79 -1.34
CA LEU A 10 9.43 45.39 0.06
C LEU A 10 8.69 44.08 0.39
N LYS A 11 7.43 43.93 -0.04
CA LYS A 11 6.69 42.66 0.13
C LYS A 11 7.37 41.49 -0.59
N PHE A 12 7.85 41.70 -1.81
CA PHE A 12 8.54 40.66 -2.58
C PHE A 12 9.90 40.27 -1.96
N SER A 13 10.66 41.26 -1.46
CA SER A 13 11.91 41.06 -0.72
C SER A 13 11.71 40.27 0.58
N VAL A 14 10.69 40.62 1.36
CA VAL A 14 10.33 39.92 2.60
C VAL A 14 9.85 38.50 2.30
N PHE A 15 9.05 38.29 1.24
CA PHE A 15 8.58 36.95 0.85
C PHE A 15 9.74 36.06 0.39
N LYS A 16 10.67 36.61 -0.40
CA LYS A 16 11.89 35.90 -0.81
C LYS A 16 12.76 35.54 0.39
N LYS A 17 12.98 36.47 1.33
CA LYS A 17 13.71 36.20 2.58
C LYS A 17 13.01 35.14 3.44
N ALA A 18 11.67 35.15 3.54
CA ALA A 18 10.92 34.16 4.30
C ALA A 18 11.02 32.75 3.69
N ILE A 19 11.00 32.64 2.35
CA ILE A 19 11.21 31.37 1.65
C ILE A 19 12.65 30.89 1.81
N THR A 20 13.65 31.75 1.62
CA THR A 20 15.07 31.39 1.77
C THR A 20 15.42 31.04 3.21
N PHE A 21 14.80 31.67 4.21
CA PHE A 21 15.00 31.35 5.62
C PHE A 21 14.33 30.02 6.00
N LYS A 22 13.10 29.74 5.54
CA LYS A 22 12.44 28.45 5.74
C LYS A 22 13.21 27.31 5.06
N CYS A 23 13.66 27.47 3.82
CA CYS A 23 14.42 26.44 3.12
C CYS A 23 15.85 26.30 3.68
N GLY A 24 16.51 27.40 4.04
CA GLY A 24 17.90 27.39 4.52
C GLY A 24 18.06 26.92 5.97
N SER A 25 17.15 27.28 6.88
CA SER A 25 17.21 26.84 8.28
C SER A 25 16.81 25.38 8.45
N LEU A 26 15.80 24.91 7.70
CA LEU A 26 15.47 23.48 7.64
C LEU A 26 16.61 22.68 7.02
N PHE A 27 17.31 23.20 6.01
CA PHE A 27 18.48 22.54 5.42
C PHE A 27 19.67 22.46 6.38
N LEU A 28 19.95 23.52 7.14
CA LEU A 28 21.03 23.54 8.14
C LEU A 28 20.78 22.61 9.32
N LEU A 29 19.53 22.35 9.68
CA LEU A 29 19.19 21.36 10.71
C LEU A 29 19.06 19.94 10.13
N SER A 30 18.52 19.79 8.92
CA SER A 30 18.29 18.48 8.31
C SER A 30 19.58 17.83 7.83
N VAL A 31 20.57 18.59 7.37
CA VAL A 31 21.82 18.03 6.85
C VAL A 31 22.67 17.36 7.95
N PRO A 32 22.96 17.99 9.11
CA PRO A 32 23.69 17.34 10.20
C PRO A 32 22.92 16.17 10.81
N LEU A 33 21.59 16.29 10.94
CA LEU A 33 20.74 15.19 11.39
C LEU A 33 20.79 14.02 10.41
N SER A 34 20.76 14.30 9.10
CA SER A 34 20.88 13.27 8.05
C SER A 34 22.26 12.63 8.04
N PHE A 35 23.36 13.39 8.19
CA PHE A 35 24.71 12.83 8.27
C PHE A 35 24.91 11.99 9.54
N SER A 36 24.41 12.44 10.69
CA SER A 36 24.47 11.69 11.94
C SER A 36 23.65 10.41 11.86
N PHE A 37 22.45 10.50 11.28
CA PHE A 37 21.57 9.36 11.04
C PHE A 37 22.20 8.35 10.07
N VAL A 38 22.77 8.81 8.95
CA VAL A 38 23.49 7.94 7.99
C VAL A 38 24.72 7.30 8.63
N GLY A 39 25.43 8.01 9.52
CA GLY A 39 26.56 7.45 10.28
C GLY A 39 26.15 6.33 11.25
N VAL A 40 25.01 6.51 11.94
CA VAL A 40 24.42 5.47 12.79
C VAL A 40 23.96 4.29 11.94
N ILE A 41 23.20 4.53 10.87
CA ILE A 41 22.72 3.50 9.93
C ILE A 41 23.90 2.67 9.39
N LYS A 42 24.98 3.32 8.93
CA LYS A 42 26.18 2.62 8.43
C LYS A 42 26.85 1.74 9.47
N ARG A 43 26.83 2.12 10.75
CA ARG A 43 27.39 1.30 11.83
C ARG A 43 26.51 0.09 12.13
N ILE A 44 25.19 0.22 12.04
CA ILE A 44 24.28 -0.89 12.31
C ILE A 44 24.22 -1.87 11.12
N ILE A 45 24.37 -1.38 9.88
CA ILE A 45 24.36 -2.22 8.66
C ILE A 45 25.71 -2.92 8.40
N LYS A 46 26.80 -2.48 9.03
CA LYS A 46 28.17 -2.91 8.68
C LYS A 46 28.37 -4.43 8.70
N ASP A 47 27.66 -5.13 9.59
CA ASP A 47 27.79 -6.57 9.81
C ASP A 47 26.59 -7.37 9.27
N VAL A 48 25.74 -6.73 8.46
CA VAL A 48 24.56 -7.36 7.84
C VAL A 48 24.87 -7.79 6.42
N GLU A 49 24.56 -9.04 6.08
CA GLU A 49 24.71 -9.51 4.70
C GLU A 49 23.77 -8.74 3.76
N VAL A 50 24.31 -8.25 2.63
CA VAL A 50 23.53 -7.50 1.64
C VAL A 50 22.33 -8.30 1.13
N PHE A 51 22.48 -9.63 1.05
CA PHE A 51 21.41 -10.53 0.67
C PHE A 51 20.19 -10.44 1.61
N ASP A 52 20.42 -10.39 2.92
CA ASP A 52 19.35 -10.34 3.93
C ASP A 52 18.57 -9.03 3.91
N LEU A 53 19.18 -7.94 3.44
CA LEU A 53 18.51 -6.65 3.25
C LEU A 53 17.71 -6.60 1.94
N ILE A 54 18.23 -7.20 0.88
CA ILE A 54 17.59 -7.18 -0.45
C ILE A 54 16.38 -8.12 -0.49
N LEU A 55 16.46 -9.27 0.17
CA LEU A 55 15.41 -10.29 0.09
C LEU A 55 14.01 -9.77 0.51
N PRO A 56 13.82 -9.08 1.64
CA PRO A 56 12.54 -8.48 2.01
C PRO A 56 12.04 -7.43 1.02
N ILE A 57 12.95 -6.57 0.54
CA ILE A 57 12.63 -5.49 -0.42
C ILE A 57 12.12 -6.09 -1.73
N LEU A 58 12.86 -7.06 -2.29
CA LEU A 58 12.50 -7.71 -3.54
C LEU A 58 11.18 -8.47 -3.40
N THR A 59 11.02 -9.21 -2.32
CA THR A 59 9.81 -10.02 -2.07
C THR A 59 8.57 -9.14 -1.97
N ILE A 60 8.59 -8.09 -1.15
CA ILE A 60 7.45 -7.17 -1.00
C ILE A 60 7.18 -6.44 -2.31
N THR A 61 8.21 -6.02 -3.04
CA THR A 61 8.03 -5.36 -4.36
C THR A 61 7.34 -6.28 -5.36
N VAL A 62 7.73 -7.56 -5.41
CA VAL A 62 7.07 -8.56 -6.26
C VAL A 62 5.62 -8.78 -5.82
N CYS A 63 5.36 -8.92 -4.52
CA CYS A 63 4.00 -9.06 -4.00
C CYS A 63 3.10 -7.87 -4.39
N ILE A 64 3.55 -6.64 -4.18
CA ILE A 64 2.85 -5.42 -4.59
C ILE A 64 2.61 -5.43 -6.11
N GLY A 65 3.62 -5.78 -6.91
CA GLY A 65 3.50 -5.83 -8.36
C GLY A 65 2.42 -6.80 -8.83
N VAL A 66 2.38 -8.01 -8.27
CA VAL A 66 1.35 -9.00 -8.59
C VAL A 66 -0.02 -8.57 -8.07
N TYR A 67 -0.11 -8.00 -6.86
CA TYR A 67 -1.35 -7.44 -6.33
C TYR A 67 -1.93 -6.37 -7.25
N PHE A 68 -1.11 -5.46 -7.77
CA PHE A 68 -1.55 -4.43 -8.71
C PHE A 68 -2.17 -5.01 -9.99
N LEU A 69 -1.66 -6.13 -10.50
CA LEU A 69 -2.25 -6.82 -11.66
C LEU A 69 -3.68 -7.29 -11.36
N PHE A 70 -3.90 -7.89 -10.18
CA PHE A 70 -5.23 -8.30 -9.75
C PHE A 70 -6.15 -7.11 -9.52
N PHE A 71 -5.66 -6.08 -8.83
CA PHE A 71 -6.40 -4.85 -8.59
C PHE A 71 -6.87 -4.19 -9.90
N ILE A 72 -5.99 -4.00 -10.88
CA ILE A 72 -6.35 -3.39 -12.17
C ILE A 72 -7.42 -4.23 -12.87
N THR A 73 -7.30 -5.55 -12.79
CA THR A 73 -8.28 -6.47 -13.37
C THR A 73 -9.65 -6.35 -12.68
N ASP A 74 -9.68 -6.32 -11.33
CA ASP A 74 -10.90 -6.10 -10.55
C ASP A 74 -11.54 -4.76 -10.87
N PHE A 75 -10.75 -3.71 -10.87
CA PHE A 75 -11.19 -2.35 -11.17
C PHE A 75 -11.82 -2.27 -12.56
N PHE A 76 -11.17 -2.86 -13.58
CA PHE A 76 -11.67 -2.88 -14.95
C PHE A 76 -13.00 -3.65 -15.08
N TRP A 77 -13.08 -4.87 -14.53
CA TRP A 77 -14.34 -5.64 -14.51
C TRP A 77 -15.41 -4.93 -13.71
N GLY A 78 -15.02 -4.26 -12.64
CA GLY A 78 -15.86 -3.44 -11.80
C GLY A 78 -16.52 -2.30 -12.56
N LEU A 79 -15.74 -1.53 -13.33
CA LEU A 79 -16.27 -0.46 -14.18
C LEU A 79 -17.24 -0.98 -15.23
N ILE A 80 -16.94 -2.14 -15.85
CA ILE A 80 -17.82 -2.75 -16.85
C ILE A 80 -19.15 -3.18 -16.24
N ALA A 81 -19.11 -3.90 -15.11
CA ALA A 81 -20.30 -4.36 -14.41
C ALA A 81 -21.18 -3.18 -13.99
N SER A 82 -20.55 -2.17 -13.42
CA SER A 82 -21.22 -0.93 -13.05
C SER A 82 -21.86 -0.27 -14.28
N LYS A 83 -21.14 -0.03 -15.38
CA LYS A 83 -21.75 0.55 -16.60
C LYS A 83 -22.94 -0.23 -17.15
N GLN A 84 -23.02 -1.54 -16.92
CA GLN A 84 -24.19 -2.34 -17.28
C GLN A 84 -25.37 -2.12 -16.33
N GLU A 85 -25.11 -2.00 -15.03
CA GLU A 85 -26.11 -1.69 -14.00
C GLU A 85 -26.66 -0.26 -14.13
N SER A 86 -25.83 0.73 -14.54
CA SER A 86 -26.28 2.12 -14.72
C SER A 86 -27.32 2.29 -15.81
N LYS A 87 -27.40 1.36 -16.78
CA LYS A 87 -28.43 1.40 -17.83
C LYS A 87 -29.85 1.36 -17.25
N ASN A 88 -30.00 0.77 -16.06
CA ASN A 88 -31.28 0.68 -15.36
C ASN A 88 -31.42 1.68 -14.20
N ASN A 89 -30.33 2.30 -13.74
CA ASN A 89 -30.31 3.30 -12.66
C ASN A 89 -29.14 4.31 -12.83
N PRO A 90 -29.39 5.54 -13.32
CA PRO A 90 -28.33 6.48 -13.70
C PRO A 90 -27.48 7.02 -12.53
N ASP A 91 -27.96 6.99 -11.28
CA ASP A 91 -27.27 7.60 -10.12
C ASP A 91 -26.33 6.65 -9.34
N TRP A 92 -26.19 5.38 -9.75
CA TRP A 92 -25.67 4.33 -8.85
C TRP A 92 -24.12 4.28 -8.69
N ILE A 93 -23.32 4.88 -9.59
CA ILE A 93 -22.02 4.24 -9.91
C ILE A 93 -20.72 4.98 -9.61
N GLU A 94 -20.67 6.30 -9.53
CA GLU A 94 -19.34 6.94 -9.66
C GLU A 94 -18.55 7.14 -8.36
N SER A 95 -19.19 7.30 -7.20
CA SER A 95 -18.46 7.63 -5.96
C SER A 95 -17.95 6.38 -5.23
N ASP A 96 -18.83 5.49 -4.80
CA ASP A 96 -18.51 4.48 -3.79
C ASP A 96 -17.50 3.43 -4.27
N LYS A 97 -17.54 3.09 -5.56
CA LYS A 97 -16.62 2.09 -6.14
C LYS A 97 -15.20 2.61 -6.23
N LEU A 98 -15.03 3.90 -6.51
CA LEU A 98 -13.72 4.55 -6.58
C LEU A 98 -13.09 4.63 -5.18
N TYR A 99 -13.86 5.06 -4.18
CA TYR A 99 -13.40 5.13 -2.79
C TYR A 99 -13.06 3.75 -2.21
N SER A 100 -13.90 2.74 -2.47
CA SER A 100 -13.63 1.37 -2.04
C SER A 100 -12.33 0.82 -2.65
N SER A 101 -12.13 1.04 -3.95
CA SER A 101 -10.93 0.57 -4.66
C SER A 101 -9.66 1.27 -4.17
N LEU A 102 -9.71 2.59 -3.94
CA LEU A 102 -8.60 3.34 -3.35
C LEU A 102 -8.30 2.90 -1.92
N GLY A 103 -9.33 2.58 -1.13
CA GLY A 103 -9.20 2.04 0.22
C GLY A 103 -8.47 0.70 0.24
N LYS A 104 -8.78 -0.21 -0.69
CA LYS A 104 -8.10 -1.52 -0.81
C LYS A 104 -6.60 -1.36 -1.09
N ILE A 105 -6.25 -0.56 -2.11
CA ILE A 105 -4.83 -0.29 -2.43
C ILE A 105 -4.13 0.38 -1.26
N GLY A 106 -4.75 1.41 -0.67
CA GLY A 106 -4.17 2.14 0.46
C GLY A 106 -3.90 1.22 1.65
N GLY A 107 -4.82 0.30 1.95
CA GLY A 107 -4.66 -0.70 3.00
C GLY A 107 -3.49 -1.65 2.74
N VAL A 108 -3.40 -2.22 1.53
CA VAL A 108 -2.30 -3.13 1.16
C VAL A 108 -0.95 -2.42 1.18
N LEU A 109 -0.85 -1.24 0.56
CA LEU A 109 0.39 -0.46 0.54
C LEU A 109 0.84 -0.07 1.95
N LEU A 110 -0.08 0.36 2.82
CA LEU A 110 0.26 0.73 4.19
C LEU A 110 0.79 -0.48 4.97
N ILE A 111 0.13 -1.64 4.85
CA ILE A 111 0.56 -2.88 5.51
C ILE A 111 1.94 -3.29 4.99
N ASP A 112 2.16 -3.29 3.68
CA ASP A 112 3.44 -3.69 3.08
C ASP A 112 4.59 -2.77 3.48
N ILE A 113 4.36 -1.46 3.53
CA ILE A 113 5.38 -0.50 3.99
C ILE A 113 5.73 -0.75 5.46
N LEU A 114 4.73 -0.96 6.32
CA LEU A 114 4.95 -1.24 7.74
C LEU A 114 5.70 -2.56 7.94
N PHE A 115 5.34 -3.62 7.20
CA PHE A 115 6.05 -4.89 7.22
C PHE A 115 7.48 -4.74 6.71
N LEU A 116 7.70 -3.99 5.64
CA LEU A 116 9.04 -3.78 5.09
C LEU A 116 9.95 -3.08 6.11
N VAL A 117 9.46 -2.02 6.77
CA VAL A 117 10.21 -1.31 7.82
C VAL A 117 10.53 -2.24 8.98
N LEU A 118 9.56 -3.03 9.44
CA LEU A 118 9.76 -4.00 10.51
C LEU A 118 10.79 -5.08 10.14
N LEU A 119 10.72 -5.60 8.92
CA LEU A 119 11.63 -6.62 8.41
C LEU A 119 13.06 -6.12 8.33
N LEU A 120 13.26 -4.95 7.74
CA LEU A 120 14.57 -4.32 7.66
C LEU A 120 15.13 -4.04 9.06
N PHE A 121 14.29 -3.59 9.99
CA PHE A 121 14.69 -3.39 11.38
C PHE A 121 15.14 -4.69 12.06
N LEU A 122 14.40 -5.78 11.89
CA LEU A 122 14.75 -7.10 12.47
C LEU A 122 16.07 -7.65 11.90
N VAL A 123 16.26 -7.53 10.59
CA VAL A 123 17.51 -7.94 9.91
C VAL A 123 18.69 -7.13 10.45
N VAL A 124 18.52 -5.81 10.57
CA VAL A 124 19.55 -4.89 11.06
C VAL A 124 19.92 -5.14 12.53
N LEU A 125 19.00 -5.66 13.35
CA LEU A 125 19.28 -6.07 14.73
C LEU A 125 19.84 -7.50 14.87
N GLY A 126 20.02 -8.23 13.77
CA GLY A 126 20.52 -9.61 13.79
C GLY A 126 19.47 -10.67 14.12
N PHE A 127 18.18 -10.33 14.13
CA PHE A 127 17.08 -11.28 14.35
C PHE A 127 16.66 -11.98 13.04
N VAL A 128 17.61 -12.64 12.36
CA VAL A 128 17.41 -13.21 11.01
C VAL A 128 16.29 -14.26 10.96
N SER A 129 16.22 -15.17 11.94
CA SER A 129 15.14 -16.17 11.98
C SER A 129 13.77 -15.53 12.16
N THR A 130 13.68 -14.48 12.99
CA THR A 130 12.44 -13.74 13.22
C THR A 130 12.04 -12.96 11.96
N SER A 131 12.99 -12.31 11.28
CA SER A 131 12.68 -11.61 10.02
C SER A 131 12.16 -12.55 8.95
N ILE A 132 12.69 -13.78 8.84
CA ILE A 132 12.16 -14.79 7.91
C ILE A 132 10.71 -15.14 8.24
N VAL A 133 10.36 -15.34 9.52
CA VAL A 133 8.98 -15.62 9.94
C VAL A 133 8.04 -14.47 9.56
N PHE A 134 8.43 -13.23 9.83
CA PHE A 134 7.64 -12.06 9.46
C PHE A 134 7.53 -11.88 7.93
N LEU A 135 8.56 -12.28 7.18
CA LEU A 135 8.54 -12.22 5.72
C LEU A 135 7.52 -13.21 5.14
N ILE A 136 7.47 -14.42 5.70
CA ILE A 136 6.46 -15.43 5.34
C ILE A 136 5.06 -14.89 5.64
N ILE A 137 4.85 -14.27 6.81
CA ILE A 137 3.57 -13.67 7.18
C ILE A 137 3.19 -12.56 6.18
N ALA A 138 4.12 -11.68 5.81
CA ALA A 138 3.88 -10.62 4.82
C ALA A 138 3.44 -11.19 3.47
N VAL A 139 4.10 -12.26 3.00
CA VAL A 139 3.72 -12.96 1.77
C VAL A 139 2.33 -13.57 1.89
N MET A 140 2.02 -14.23 3.01
CA MET A 140 0.70 -14.83 3.24
C MET A 140 -0.42 -13.78 3.24
N LEU A 141 -0.20 -12.61 3.86
CA LEU A 141 -1.15 -11.50 3.83
C LEU A 141 -1.38 -10.97 2.42
N ASN A 142 -0.31 -10.85 1.62
CA ASN A 142 -0.42 -10.47 0.21
C ASN A 142 -1.19 -11.50 -0.61
N VAL A 143 -0.92 -12.80 -0.41
CA VAL A 143 -1.69 -13.87 -1.05
C VAL A 143 -3.17 -13.79 -0.68
N LEU A 144 -3.49 -13.53 0.59
CA LEU A 144 -4.86 -13.34 1.03
C LEU A 144 -5.51 -12.14 0.33
N ALA A 145 -4.83 -11.00 0.26
CA ALA A 145 -5.31 -9.81 -0.46
C ALA A 145 -5.57 -10.10 -1.95
N MET A 146 -4.68 -10.82 -2.62
CA MET A 146 -4.87 -11.25 -4.01
C MET A 146 -6.07 -12.19 -4.18
N LEU A 147 -6.31 -13.11 -3.24
CA LEU A 147 -7.49 -13.98 -3.24
C LEU A 147 -8.79 -13.18 -3.09
N TYR A 148 -8.79 -12.12 -2.28
CA TYR A 148 -9.93 -11.20 -2.17
C TYR A 148 -10.22 -10.47 -3.49
N GLU A 149 -9.19 -10.00 -4.19
CA GLU A 149 -9.39 -9.38 -5.51
C GLU A 149 -9.89 -10.40 -6.55
N LEU A 150 -9.36 -11.62 -6.54
CA LEU A 150 -9.85 -12.72 -7.39
C LEU A 150 -11.33 -13.02 -7.14
N HIS A 151 -11.74 -13.02 -5.88
CA HIS A 151 -13.14 -13.19 -5.50
C HIS A 151 -14.01 -12.06 -6.07
N SER A 152 -13.59 -10.81 -5.86
CA SER A 152 -14.23 -9.58 -6.35
C SER A 152 -14.36 -9.55 -7.88
N ILE A 153 -13.31 -9.94 -8.61
CA ILE A 153 -13.34 -10.09 -10.08
C ILE A 153 -14.46 -11.04 -10.49
N GLY A 154 -14.57 -12.17 -9.82
CA GLY A 154 -15.59 -13.16 -10.13
C GLY A 154 -17.02 -12.69 -9.85
N GLU A 155 -17.22 -11.86 -8.82
CA GLU A 155 -18.50 -11.20 -8.60
C GLU A 155 -18.82 -10.20 -9.72
N ASN A 156 -17.86 -9.35 -10.09
CA ASN A 156 -18.05 -8.36 -11.16
C ASN A 156 -18.36 -9.04 -12.50
N ILE A 157 -17.71 -10.17 -12.83
CA ILE A 157 -18.03 -10.98 -14.02
C ILE A 157 -19.46 -11.55 -13.92
N LYS A 158 -19.87 -12.04 -12.76
CA LYS A 158 -21.23 -12.57 -12.54
C LYS A 158 -22.29 -11.48 -12.72
N ARG A 159 -22.05 -10.27 -12.21
CA ARG A 159 -22.95 -9.11 -12.39
C ARG A 159 -23.12 -8.74 -13.86
N LYS A 160 -22.04 -8.79 -14.65
CA LYS A 160 -22.08 -8.53 -16.10
C LYS A 160 -22.77 -9.66 -16.89
N THR A 161 -22.40 -10.91 -16.65
CA THR A 161 -22.71 -12.04 -17.55
C THR A 161 -23.81 -12.97 -17.02
N GLY A 162 -24.27 -12.78 -15.79
CA GLY A 162 -25.20 -13.68 -15.09
C GLY A 162 -24.57 -14.99 -14.61
N LYS A 163 -23.33 -15.30 -15.00
CA LYS A 163 -22.63 -16.54 -14.64
C LYS A 163 -21.23 -16.26 -14.11
N LYS A 164 -20.88 -16.86 -12.97
CA LYS A 164 -19.50 -16.82 -12.43
C LYS A 164 -18.67 -17.95 -13.05
N PRO A 165 -17.45 -17.67 -13.59
CA PRO A 165 -16.57 -18.70 -14.13
C PRO A 165 -16.26 -19.81 -13.12
N GLN A 166 -16.20 -21.07 -13.57
CA GLN A 166 -16.07 -22.23 -12.67
C GLN A 166 -14.77 -22.21 -11.84
N TYR A 167 -13.65 -21.76 -12.42
CA TYR A 167 -12.38 -21.67 -11.69
C TYR A 167 -12.44 -20.64 -10.55
N LEU A 168 -13.23 -19.57 -10.65
CA LEU A 168 -13.41 -18.61 -9.57
C LEU A 168 -14.30 -19.13 -8.45
N LYS A 169 -15.24 -20.04 -8.76
CA LYS A 169 -16.03 -20.75 -7.74
C LYS A 169 -15.18 -21.71 -6.91
N PHE A 170 -14.10 -22.25 -7.48
CA PHE A 170 -13.17 -23.10 -6.75
C PHE A 170 -12.43 -22.31 -5.67
N PHE A 171 -11.90 -21.14 -6.00
CA PHE A 171 -11.25 -20.26 -5.02
C PHE A 171 -12.21 -19.77 -3.95
N GLU A 172 -13.44 -19.41 -4.30
CA GLU A 172 -14.49 -19.09 -3.31
C GLU A 172 -14.70 -20.19 -2.29
N LYS A 173 -14.76 -21.44 -2.73
CA LYS A 173 -14.96 -22.59 -1.84
C LYS A 173 -13.78 -22.79 -0.90
N ILE A 174 -12.55 -22.47 -1.34
CA ILE A 174 -11.36 -22.50 -0.48
C ILE A 174 -11.44 -21.38 0.56
N THR A 175 -11.75 -20.15 0.13
CA THR A 175 -11.86 -19.01 1.03
C THR A 175 -12.95 -19.19 2.06
N SER A 176 -14.13 -19.68 1.67
CA SER A 176 -15.25 -19.94 2.58
C SER A 176 -14.91 -21.02 3.61
N LEU A 177 -14.19 -22.08 3.22
CA LEU A 177 -13.75 -23.13 4.14
C LEU A 177 -12.70 -22.61 5.14
N LEU A 178 -11.82 -21.70 4.72
CA LEU A 178 -10.86 -21.05 5.62
C LEU A 178 -11.57 -20.14 6.62
N GLU A 179 -12.48 -19.31 6.14
CA GLU A 179 -13.26 -18.37 6.95
C GLU A 179 -14.13 -19.12 7.98
N GLU A 180 -14.85 -20.16 7.54
CA GLU A 180 -15.69 -21.00 8.42
C GLU A 180 -14.86 -21.69 9.49
N LYS A 181 -13.66 -22.17 9.15
CA LYS A 181 -12.74 -22.83 10.11
C LYS A 181 -12.09 -21.85 11.09
N ILE A 182 -11.82 -20.61 10.66
CA ILE A 182 -11.32 -19.55 11.55
C ILE A 182 -12.44 -19.13 12.51
N MET A 183 -13.65 -18.88 12.00
CA MET A 183 -14.81 -18.51 12.80
C MET A 183 -15.21 -19.63 13.76
N SER A 184 -15.17 -20.90 13.34
CA SER A 184 -15.47 -22.02 14.23
C SER A 184 -14.47 -22.13 15.37
N LYS A 185 -13.18 -21.81 15.13
CA LYS A 185 -12.17 -21.77 16.19
C LYS A 185 -12.37 -20.59 17.13
N LEU A 186 -12.67 -19.40 16.60
CA LEU A 186 -12.96 -18.22 17.42
C LEU A 186 -14.18 -18.44 18.31
N ASN A 187 -15.26 -19.01 17.74
CA ASN A 187 -16.48 -19.32 18.48
C ASN A 187 -16.33 -20.47 19.48
N ALA A 188 -15.36 -21.38 19.29
CA ALA A 188 -15.05 -22.43 20.26
C ALA A 188 -14.11 -21.97 21.39
N THR A 189 -13.52 -20.78 21.26
CA THR A 189 -12.62 -20.18 22.26
C THR A 189 -13.31 -19.11 23.10
N LEU A 190 -14.52 -18.70 22.70
CA LEU A 190 -15.47 -17.87 23.46
C LEU A 190 -16.45 -18.76 24.23
#